data_AF-A0A804JKJ8-F1
#
_entry.id   AF-A0A804JKJ8-F1
#
_cell.length_a   1.000
_cell.length_b   1.000
_cell.length_c   1.000
_cell.angle_alpha   90.00
_cell.angle_beta   90.00
_cell.angle_gamma   90.00
#
_symmetry.space_group_name_H-M   'P 1'
#
loop_
_entity.id
_entity.type
_entity.pdbx_description
1 polymer ?
#
loop_
_entity_poly.entity_id
_entity_poly.type
_entity_poly.pdbx_seq_one_letter_code
_entity_poly.pdbx_strand_id
1 'polypeptide(L)'
;MPDYATCVKISTDASIKDMIPPGALVLLTPLIVRTFFGVETLAGVLAGALVSGVQVYCSLHQTPVVHGLAKNCIVLAGAFEHARTLGPKGSTAYKAAFIGDTIGDPFKDTSRPSLNILIKLLMAVELLFFVAHCYGLNWFYLSCAVPLCVRPQRSVLGL
;
A
#
# COMPACT_ATOMS: atom_id res chain seq x y z
N MET A 1 1.09 -23.56 -29.72
CA MET A 1 1.73 -22.42 -29.03
C MET A 1 1.07 -22.28 -27.66
N PRO A 2 1.82 -21.99 -26.59
CA PRO A 2 1.23 -21.72 -25.28
C PRO A 2 0.30 -20.49 -25.36
N ASP A 3 -0.86 -20.58 -24.69
CA ASP A 3 -1.87 -19.52 -24.69
C ASP A 3 -1.58 -18.49 -23.58
N TYR A 4 -0.81 -17.47 -23.95
CA TYR A 4 -0.52 -16.34 -23.05
C TYR A 4 -1.73 -15.43 -22.82
N ALA A 5 -2.70 -15.40 -23.75
CA ALA A 5 -3.86 -14.53 -23.64
C ALA A 5 -4.73 -14.93 -22.44
N THR A 6 -4.89 -16.24 -22.22
CA THR A 6 -5.60 -16.75 -21.04
C THR A 6 -4.89 -16.40 -19.73
N CYS A 7 -3.56 -16.48 -19.66
CA CYS A 7 -2.78 -16.10 -18.47
C CYS A 7 -2.91 -14.59 -18.14
N VAL A 8 -2.86 -13.74 -19.18
CA VAL A 8 -3.05 -12.30 -19.03
C VAL A 8 -4.45 -11.99 -18.52
N LYS A 9 -5.49 -12.60 -19.12
CA LYS A 9 -6.88 -12.35 -18.74
C LYS A 9 -7.14 -12.71 -17.27
N ILE A 10 -6.66 -13.86 -16.81
CA ILE A 10 -6.80 -14.30 -15.41
C ILE A 10 -6.14 -13.29 -14.46
N SER A 11 -4.91 -12.86 -14.76
CA SER A 11 -4.18 -11.91 -13.92
C SER A 11 -4.85 -10.53 -13.87
N THR A 12 -5.41 -10.07 -14.99
CA THR A 12 -6.11 -8.78 -15.08
C THR A 12 -7.44 -8.81 -14.32
N ASP A 13 -8.27 -9.83 -14.53
CA ASP A 13 -9.58 -9.93 -13.86
C ASP A 13 -9.44 -10.02 -12.33
N ALA A 14 -8.44 -10.76 -11.85
CA ALA A 14 -8.13 -10.86 -10.42
C ALA A 14 -7.65 -9.51 -9.84
N SER A 15 -6.69 -8.85 -10.51
CA SER A 15 -6.10 -7.59 -10.02
C SER A 15 -7.15 -6.48 -9.87
N ILE A 16 -8.08 -6.37 -10.82
CA ILE A 16 -9.13 -5.33 -10.80
C ILE A 16 -10.12 -5.60 -9.65
N LYS A 17 -10.50 -6.86 -9.46
CA LYS A 17 -11.46 -7.24 -8.42
C LYS A 17 -10.88 -7.08 -7.02
N ASP A 18 -9.62 -7.45 -6.82
CA ASP A 18 -8.99 -7.50 -5.50
C ASP A 18 -8.45 -6.13 -5.03
N MET A 19 -8.31 -5.14 -5.92
CA MET A 19 -7.93 -3.76 -5.55
C MET A 19 -9.08 -2.92 -4.96
N ILE A 20 -10.34 -3.26 -5.25
CA ILE A 20 -11.50 -2.52 -4.74
C ILE A 20 -11.63 -2.60 -3.20
N PRO A 21 -11.61 -3.79 -2.56
CA PRO A 21 -11.79 -3.89 -1.11
C PRO A 21 -10.77 -3.10 -0.27
N PRO A 22 -9.44 -3.15 -0.52
CA PRO A 22 -8.50 -2.37 0.27
C PRO A 22 -8.65 -0.87 0.04
N GLY A 23 -8.96 -0.42 -1.18
CA GLY A 23 -9.23 1.00 -1.45
C GLY A 23 -10.48 1.51 -0.73
N ALA A 24 -11.56 0.72 -0.75
CA ALA A 24 -12.79 1.05 -0.05
C ALA A 24 -12.60 1.13 1.47
N LEU A 25 -11.87 0.19 2.06
CA LEU A 25 -11.59 0.17 3.50
C LEU A 25 -10.91 1.47 3.95
N VAL A 26 -9.92 1.93 3.20
CA VAL A 26 -9.10 3.12 3.54
C VAL A 26 -9.90 4.41 3.43
N LEU A 27 -10.77 4.51 2.43
CA LEU A 27 -11.63 5.69 2.24
C LEU A 27 -12.81 5.72 3.23
N LEU A 28 -13.41 4.56 3.52
CA LEU A 28 -14.58 4.48 4.39
C LEU A 28 -14.23 4.56 5.87
N THR A 29 -13.08 4.05 6.30
CA THR A 29 -12.65 4.07 7.71
C THR A 29 -12.72 5.47 8.35
N PRO A 30 -12.07 6.52 7.78
CA PRO A 30 -12.12 7.85 8.38
C PRO A 30 -13.51 8.50 8.29
N LEU A 31 -14.32 8.19 7.27
CA LEU A 31 -15.71 8.67 7.17
C LEU A 31 -16.60 8.10 8.27
N ILE A 32 -16.51 6.79 8.53
CA ILE A 32 -17.29 6.11 9.56
C ILE A 32 -16.83 6.57 10.94
N VAL A 33 -15.52 6.57 11.22
CA VAL A 33 -15.00 6.97 12.53
C VAL A 33 -15.35 8.44 12.83
N ARG A 34 -15.22 9.34 11.85
CA ARG A 34 -15.58 10.76 12.04
C ARG A 34 -17.07 10.96 12.30
N THR A 35 -17.95 10.26 11.59
CA THR A 35 -19.41 10.44 11.71
C THR A 35 -19.97 9.90 13.01
N PHE A 36 -19.43 8.80 13.54
CA PHE A 36 -19.94 8.17 14.75
C PHE A 36 -19.20 8.58 16.04
N PHE A 37 -17.87 8.79 15.99
CA PHE A 37 -17.05 8.99 17.20
C PHE A 37 -16.42 10.39 17.31
N GLY A 38 -16.49 11.21 16.25
CA GLY A 38 -15.95 12.56 16.23
C GLY A 38 -14.46 12.64 15.90
N VAL A 39 -13.88 13.84 16.05
CA VAL A 39 -12.52 14.17 15.57
C VAL A 39 -11.41 13.72 16.52
N GLU A 40 -11.67 13.68 17.82
CA GLU A 40 -10.69 13.26 18.84
C GLU A 40 -10.31 11.79 18.67
N THR A 41 -11.31 10.92 18.47
CA THR A 41 -11.08 9.48 18.23
C THR A 41 -10.43 9.24 16.88
N LEU A 42 -10.77 10.04 15.86
CA LEU A 42 -10.13 9.96 14.54
C LEU A 42 -8.62 10.18 14.67
N ALA A 43 -8.16 11.21 15.40
CA ALA A 43 -6.75 11.48 15.59
C ALA A 43 -5.99 10.31 16.26
N GLY A 44 -6.62 9.64 17.22
CA GLY A 44 -6.03 8.48 17.91
C GLY A 44 -5.89 7.23 17.03
N VAL A 45 -6.95 6.85 16.30
CA VAL A 45 -6.96 5.69 15.38
C VAL A 45 -5.84 5.78 14.34
N LEU A 46 -5.60 7.01 13.91
CA LEU A 46 -4.75 7.40 12.82
C LEU A 46 -3.27 7.46 13.22
N ALA A 47 -2.98 8.06 14.37
CA ALA A 47 -1.65 7.97 14.99
C ALA A 47 -1.25 6.50 15.25
N GLY A 48 -2.20 5.67 15.69
CA GLY A 48 -2.00 4.23 15.86
C GLY A 48 -1.75 3.50 14.53
N ALA A 49 -2.55 3.80 13.50
CA ALA A 49 -2.39 3.23 12.16
C ALA A 49 -1.03 3.57 11.53
N LEU A 50 -0.50 4.78 11.76
CA LEU A 50 0.82 5.19 11.27
C LEU A 50 1.95 4.37 11.93
N VAL A 51 1.93 4.27 13.27
CA VAL A 51 2.97 3.56 14.03
C VAL A 51 2.95 2.06 13.76
N SER A 52 1.76 1.45 13.65
CA SER A 52 1.64 0.05 13.27
C SER A 52 2.04 -0.17 11.80
N GLY A 53 1.61 0.71 10.90
CA GLY A 53 1.88 0.62 9.47
C GLY A 53 3.37 0.69 9.13
N VAL A 54 4.14 1.55 9.81
CA VAL A 54 5.59 1.66 9.56
C VAL A 54 6.36 0.41 10.00
N GLN A 55 5.92 -0.26 11.07
CA GLN A 55 6.54 -1.51 11.53
C GLN A 55 6.34 -2.62 10.49
N VAL A 56 5.10 -2.80 10.03
CA VAL A 56 4.76 -3.78 8.99
C VAL A 56 5.49 -3.44 7.69
N TYR A 57 5.53 -2.18 7.29
CA TYR A 57 6.26 -1.73 6.10
C TYR A 57 7.74 -2.13 6.14
N CYS A 58 8.41 -1.91 7.28
CA CYS A 58 9.82 -2.23 7.44
C CYS A 58 10.07 -3.74 7.31
N SER A 59 9.25 -4.57 7.96
CA SER A 59 9.35 -6.03 7.86
C SER A 59 9.13 -6.53 6.42
N LEU A 60 8.10 -6.01 5.75
CA LEU A 60 7.79 -6.35 4.36
C LEU A 60 8.88 -5.89 3.38
N HIS A 61 9.69 -4.89 3.75
CA HIS A 61 10.81 -4.46 2.93
C HIS A 61 11.99 -5.43 2.97
N GLN A 62 12.31 -5.97 4.14
CA GLN A 62 13.51 -6.76 4.36
C GLN A 62 13.34 -8.22 3.92
N THR A 63 12.21 -8.85 4.27
CA THR A 63 11.95 -10.28 4.03
C THR A 63 12.08 -10.71 2.56
N PRO A 64 11.41 -10.06 1.57
CA PRO A 64 11.51 -10.48 0.18
C PRO A 64 12.90 -10.20 -0.43
N VAL A 65 13.63 -9.19 0.07
CA VAL A 65 15.00 -8.93 -0.38
C VAL A 65 15.92 -10.09 0.01
N VAL A 66 15.79 -10.60 1.24
CA VAL A 66 16.59 -11.74 1.71
C VAL A 66 16.26 -13.01 0.91
N HIS A 67 14.98 -13.34 0.73
CA HIS A 67 14.59 -14.52 -0.05
C HIS A 67 14.99 -14.41 -1.53
N GLY A 68 14.84 -13.22 -2.12
CA GLY A 68 15.26 -12.92 -3.49
C GLY A 68 16.77 -12.91 -3.68
N LEU A 69 17.55 -12.58 -2.65
CA LEU A 69 19.01 -12.71 -2.69
C LEU A 69 19.43 -14.17 -2.52
N ALA A 70 18.82 -14.90 -1.59
CA ALA A 70 19.12 -16.31 -1.34
C ALA A 70 18.92 -17.18 -2.60
N LYS A 71 17.81 -16.98 -3.33
CA LYS A 71 17.58 -17.68 -4.60
C LYS A 71 18.68 -17.37 -5.62
N ASN A 72 19.09 -16.10 -5.76
CA ASN A 72 20.06 -15.68 -6.76
C ASN A 72 21.43 -16.27 -6.45
N CYS A 73 21.82 -16.31 -5.18
CA CYS A 73 23.05 -16.96 -4.72
C CYS A 73 23.10 -18.45 -5.09
N ILE A 74 21.97 -19.18 -4.98
CA ILE A 74 21.89 -20.61 -5.29
C ILE A 74 21.76 -20.86 -6.81
N VAL A 75 20.96 -20.05 -7.52
CA VAL A 75 20.72 -20.15 -8.97
C VAL A 75 21.98 -19.86 -9.78
N LEU A 76 22.79 -18.88 -9.37
CA LEU A 76 24.02 -18.46 -10.04
C LEU A 76 25.24 -19.35 -9.68
N ALA A 77 25.07 -20.36 -8.81
CA ALA A 77 26.04 -21.43 -8.54
C ALA A 77 27.52 -21.01 -8.29
N GLY A 78 27.81 -19.81 -7.77
CA GLY A 78 29.22 -19.38 -7.77
C GLY A 78 29.65 -18.08 -7.08
N ALA A 79 28.78 -17.37 -6.34
CA ALA A 79 29.26 -16.16 -5.64
C ALA A 79 30.07 -16.48 -4.35
N PHE A 80 29.86 -17.66 -3.74
CA PHE A 80 30.49 -18.07 -2.49
C PHE A 80 30.75 -19.59 -2.48
N GLU A 81 31.84 -20.04 -1.87
CA GLU A 81 32.17 -21.49 -1.72
C GLU A 81 31.07 -22.28 -1.01
N HIS A 82 30.39 -21.67 -0.02
CA HIS A 82 29.22 -22.27 0.64
C HIS A 82 27.97 -22.36 -0.25
N ALA A 83 27.85 -21.53 -1.29
CA ALA A 83 26.74 -21.65 -2.24
C ALA A 83 26.93 -22.86 -3.19
N ARG A 84 28.18 -23.26 -3.46
CA ARG A 84 28.48 -24.48 -4.20
C ARG A 84 28.12 -25.75 -3.43
N THR A 85 28.20 -25.74 -2.11
CA THR A 85 27.79 -26.87 -1.26
C THR A 85 26.27 -27.07 -1.18
N LEU A 86 25.47 -26.07 -1.55
CA LEU A 86 23.99 -26.16 -1.57
C LEU A 86 23.46 -26.90 -2.82
N GLY A 87 24.34 -27.22 -3.77
CA GLY A 87 24.06 -28.08 -4.92
C GLY A 87 23.51 -27.34 -6.15
N PRO A 88 23.50 -28.01 -7.32
CA PRO A 88 23.08 -27.42 -8.59
C PRO A 88 21.56 -27.23 -8.68
N LYS A 89 21.10 -26.58 -9.76
CA LYS A 89 19.67 -26.43 -10.09
C LYS A 89 18.96 -27.80 -10.04
N GLY A 90 17.92 -27.89 -9.21
CA GLY A 90 17.18 -29.14 -8.95
C GLY A 90 17.45 -29.78 -7.58
N SER A 91 18.47 -29.32 -6.85
CA SER A 91 18.73 -29.70 -5.45
C SER A 91 17.56 -29.32 -4.51
N THR A 92 17.46 -29.99 -3.34
CA THR A 92 16.45 -29.67 -2.32
C THR A 92 16.59 -28.23 -1.81
N ALA A 93 17.83 -27.73 -1.69
CA ALA A 93 18.10 -26.34 -1.31
C ALA A 93 17.62 -25.34 -2.38
N TYR A 94 17.74 -25.69 -3.68
CA TYR A 94 17.23 -24.88 -4.78
C TYR A 94 15.69 -24.78 -4.73
N LYS A 95 15.01 -25.90 -4.49
CA LYS A 95 13.54 -25.91 -4.33
C LYS A 95 13.10 -25.07 -3.13
N ALA A 96 13.78 -25.17 -2.00
CA ALA A 96 13.47 -24.40 -0.80
C ALA A 96 13.62 -22.88 -1.03
N ALA A 97 14.68 -22.45 -1.72
CA ALA A 97 14.90 -21.05 -2.05
C ALA A 97 13.87 -20.51 -3.05
N PHE A 98 13.43 -21.34 -4.00
CA PHE A 98 12.37 -20.97 -4.94
C PHE A 98 11.02 -20.77 -4.23
N ILE A 99 10.69 -21.65 -3.28
CA ILE A 99 9.49 -21.50 -2.43
C ILE A 99 9.56 -20.21 -1.62
N GLY A 100 10.72 -19.90 -1.01
CA GLY A 100 10.90 -18.66 -0.25
C GLY A 100 10.72 -17.40 -1.09
N ASP A 101 11.16 -17.43 -2.34
CA ASP A 101 10.93 -16.33 -3.29
C ASP A 101 9.46 -16.19 -3.69
N THR A 102 8.78 -17.31 -4.00
CA THR A 102 7.35 -17.30 -4.34
C THR A 102 6.48 -16.77 -3.19
N ILE A 103 6.87 -17.01 -1.94
CA ILE A 103 6.21 -16.41 -0.76
C ILE A 103 6.53 -14.91 -0.66
N GLY A 104 7.72 -14.49 -1.08
CA GLY A 104 8.18 -13.10 -1.06
C GLY A 104 7.61 -12.22 -2.18
N ASP A 105 7.27 -12.78 -3.33
CA ASP A 105 6.73 -12.06 -4.50
C ASP A 105 5.50 -11.19 -4.19
N PRO A 106 4.44 -11.68 -3.52
CA PRO A 106 3.30 -10.82 -3.18
C PRO A 106 3.69 -9.65 -2.26
N PHE A 107 4.67 -9.87 -1.36
CA PHE A 107 5.15 -8.82 -0.47
C PHE A 107 5.99 -7.78 -1.21
N LYS A 108 6.79 -8.24 -2.16
CA LYS A 108 7.70 -7.43 -2.95
C LYS A 108 6.94 -6.55 -3.94
N ASP A 109 5.98 -7.14 -4.66
CA ASP A 109 5.41 -6.55 -5.87
C ASP A 109 3.99 -6.00 -5.67
N THR A 110 3.30 -6.39 -4.58
CA THR A 110 1.94 -5.90 -4.30
C THR A 110 1.88 -5.09 -3.01
N SER A 111 2.27 -5.67 -1.86
CA SER A 111 2.01 -5.01 -0.57
C SER A 111 2.99 -3.88 -0.24
N ARG A 112 4.28 -3.99 -0.58
CA ARG A 112 5.26 -2.91 -0.36
C ARG A 112 4.89 -1.59 -1.01
N PRO A 113 4.67 -1.51 -2.34
CA PRO A 113 4.37 -0.24 -2.99
C PRO A 113 3.02 0.31 -2.53
N SER A 114 2.04 -0.56 -2.27
CA SER A 114 0.71 -0.15 -1.81
C SER A 114 0.71 0.40 -0.39
N LEU A 115 1.54 -0.10 0.53
CA LEU A 115 1.61 0.40 1.91
C LEU A 115 2.21 1.82 2.00
N ASN A 116 3.18 2.15 1.14
CA ASN A 116 3.69 3.52 1.02
C ASN A 116 2.64 4.50 0.47
N ILE A 117 1.84 4.05 -0.50
CA ILE A 117 0.71 4.85 -1.02
C ILE A 117 -0.37 4.99 0.05
N LEU A 118 -0.68 3.91 0.77
CA LEU A 118 -1.65 3.88 1.85
C LEU A 118 -1.34 4.91 2.94
N ILE A 119 -0.09 4.94 3.43
CA ILE A 119 0.33 5.90 4.45
C ILE A 119 0.17 7.33 3.93
N LYS A 120 0.59 7.62 2.69
CA LYS A 120 0.43 8.96 2.10
C LYS A 120 -1.03 9.36 1.93
N LEU A 121 -1.90 8.42 1.54
CA LEU A 121 -3.33 8.66 1.38
C LEU A 121 -4.01 8.91 2.72
N LEU A 122 -3.65 8.15 3.76
CA LEU A 122 -4.12 8.42 5.12
C LEU A 122 -3.74 9.84 5.53
N MET A 123 -2.45 10.21 5.49
CA MET A 123 -2.00 11.57 5.83
C MET A 123 -2.71 12.68 5.02
N ALA A 124 -2.97 12.47 3.73
CA ALA A 124 -3.66 13.45 2.90
C ALA A 124 -5.15 13.60 3.29
N VAL A 125 -5.81 12.49 3.58
CA VAL A 125 -7.22 12.45 4.00
C VAL A 125 -7.37 13.10 5.39
N GLU A 126 -6.42 12.87 6.29
CA GLU A 126 -6.35 13.54 7.59
C GLU A 126 -6.27 15.05 7.47
N LEU A 127 -5.33 15.53 6.65
CA LEU A 127 -5.15 16.95 6.40
C LEU A 127 -6.44 17.57 5.86
N LEU A 128 -7.10 16.91 4.91
CA LEU A 128 -8.38 17.37 4.37
C LEU A 128 -9.45 17.50 5.47
N PHE A 129 -9.54 16.50 6.35
CA PHE A 129 -10.52 16.50 7.44
C PHE A 129 -10.21 17.52 8.54
N PHE A 130 -8.93 17.75 8.84
CA PHE A 130 -8.47 18.77 9.78
C PHE A 130 -8.78 20.16 9.26
N VAL A 131 -8.44 20.43 7.99
CA VAL A 131 -8.74 21.69 7.32
C VAL A 131 -10.25 21.97 7.30
N ALA A 132 -11.07 20.96 6.96
CA ALA A 132 -12.53 21.10 7.00
C ALA A 132 -13.07 21.44 8.39
N HIS A 133 -12.45 20.91 9.46
CA HIS A 133 -12.81 21.25 10.85
C HIS A 133 -12.41 22.69 11.21
N CYS A 134 -11.19 23.12 10.87
CA CYS A 134 -10.71 24.48 11.15
C CYS A 134 -11.51 25.58 10.46
N TYR A 135 -12.01 25.33 9.25
CA TYR A 135 -12.89 26.27 8.54
C TYR A 135 -14.34 26.30 9.10
N GLY A 136 -14.64 25.57 10.17
CA GLY A 136 -15.99 25.50 10.74
C GLY A 136 -17.02 24.89 9.78
N LEU A 137 -16.56 24.24 8.70
CA LEU A 137 -17.43 23.58 7.74
C LEU A 137 -17.92 22.27 8.36
N ASN A 138 -19.08 22.36 9.00
CA ASN A 138 -19.85 21.18 9.36
C ASN A 138 -20.13 20.42 8.05
N TRP A 139 -19.75 19.14 7.94
CA TRP A 139 -19.86 18.36 6.70
C TRP A 139 -21.30 18.34 6.13
N PHE A 140 -22.28 18.57 7.00
CA PHE A 140 -23.68 18.80 6.64
C PHE A 140 -23.92 20.01 5.70
N TYR A 141 -23.13 21.09 5.82
CA TYR A 141 -23.25 22.27 4.94
C TYR A 141 -22.66 22.04 3.54
N LEU A 142 -21.64 21.18 3.41
CA LEU A 142 -20.97 20.98 2.13
C LEU A 142 -21.86 20.24 1.13
N SER A 143 -22.74 19.33 1.58
CA SER A 143 -23.74 18.68 0.72
C SER A 143 -24.76 19.67 0.14
N CYS A 144 -24.98 20.82 0.79
CA CYS A 144 -25.83 21.89 0.27
C CYS A 144 -25.06 22.96 -0.54
N ALA A 145 -23.73 23.08 -0.38
CA ALA A 145 -22.95 24.19 -0.94
C ALA A 145 -22.21 23.86 -2.26
N VAL A 146 -22.18 22.59 -2.70
CA VAL A 146 -21.52 22.19 -3.96
C VAL A 146 -21.99 22.95 -5.22
N PRO A 147 -23.21 23.52 -5.36
CA PRO A 147 -23.54 24.21 -6.60
C PRO A 147 -22.94 25.62 -6.77
N LEU A 148 -22.27 26.23 -5.77
CA LEU A 148 -22.03 27.69 -5.78
C LEU A 148 -20.57 28.18 -5.71
N CYS A 149 -19.57 27.30 -5.55
CA CYS A 149 -18.18 27.74 -5.40
C CYS A 149 -17.30 27.46 -6.63
N VAL A 150 -17.78 27.86 -7.82
CA VAL A 150 -16.88 28.29 -8.90
C VAL A 150 -16.85 29.81 -8.86
N ARG A 151 -15.90 30.40 -8.12
CA ARG A 151 -15.47 31.79 -8.38
C ARG A 151 -13.94 31.92 -8.32
N PRO A 152 -13.36 32.71 -9.23
CA PRO A 152 -11.94 32.72 -9.53
C PRO A 152 -11.15 33.53 -8.50
N GLN A 153 -9.90 33.10 -8.24
CA GLN A 153 -8.89 33.84 -7.49
C GLN A 153 -8.67 35.25 -8.06
N ARG A 154 -8.93 36.30 -7.27
CA ARG A 154 -8.44 37.66 -7.57
C ARG A 154 -7.98 38.38 -6.29
N SER A 155 -6.73 38.85 -6.35
CA SER A 155 -6.20 40.05 -5.69
C SER A 155 -5.75 39.96 -4.22
N VAL A 156 -4.49 39.57 -4.01
CA VAL A 156 -3.66 40.04 -2.88
C VAL A 156 -2.30 40.49 -3.41
N LEU A 157 -2.24 41.72 -3.95
CA LEU A 157 -0.99 42.46 -4.14
C LEU A 157 -1.31 43.94 -4.00
N GLY A 158 -0.92 44.53 -2.88
CA GLY A 158 -1.23 45.92 -2.55
C GLY A 158 -1.08 46.19 -1.06
N LEU A 159 0.16 46.13 -0.57
CA LEU A 159 0.76 46.95 0.49
C LEU A 159 2.23 46.54 0.64
#